data_AF-A0A0D6NLU8-F1
#
_entry.id   AF-A0A0D6NLU8-F1
#
_cell.length_a   1.000
_cell.length_b   1.000
_cell.length_c   1.000
_cell.angle_alpha   90.00
_cell.angle_beta   90.00
_cell.angle_gamma   90.00
#
_symmetry.space_group_name_H-M   'P 1'
#
loop_
_entity.id
_entity.type
_entity.pdbx_description
1 polymer ?
#
loop_
_entity_poly.entity_id
_entity_poly.type
_entity_poly.pdbx_seq_one_letter_code
_entity_poly.pdbx_strand_id
1 'polypeptide(L)'
;MQTFAKAAHKPLVALETAEAQVSLLTGKTQAEEDELIDSALQDLNSSTGQAELTKLAAMWGNSDLAKLNSYRDWCQCERTPTETRQIKAMLDDRNLLMAEKIEHLHESGQSVFVAVGALHMSGPMGLPALLQKAGYSVQTVLPAAAPL
;
A
#
# COMPACT_ATOMS: atom_id res chain seq x y z
N MET A 1 -13.91 -2.60 -6.03
CA MET A 1 -13.32 -3.76 -6.74
C MET A 1 -13.86 -5.10 -6.26
N GLN A 2 -13.85 -5.42 -4.96
CA GLN A 2 -14.36 -6.73 -4.47
C GLN A 2 -15.84 -6.99 -4.84
N THR A 3 -16.71 -5.99 -4.73
CA THR A 3 -18.13 -6.10 -5.14
C THR A 3 -18.26 -6.42 -6.63
N PHE A 4 -17.42 -5.82 -7.48
CA PHE A 4 -17.40 -6.09 -8.92
C PHE A 4 -16.95 -7.53 -9.20
N ALA A 5 -15.88 -8.01 -8.55
CA ALA A 5 -15.41 -9.38 -8.70
C ALA A 5 -16.48 -10.39 -8.28
N LYS A 6 -17.18 -10.14 -7.16
CA LYS A 6 -18.32 -10.97 -6.72
C LYS A 6 -19.46 -10.98 -7.75
N ALA A 7 -19.87 -9.81 -8.24
CA ALA A 7 -20.92 -9.70 -9.27
C ALA A 7 -20.51 -10.40 -10.58
N ALA A 8 -19.23 -10.33 -10.94
CA ALA A 8 -18.65 -10.99 -12.11
C ALA A 8 -18.28 -12.47 -11.86
N HIS A 9 -18.62 -13.03 -10.70
CA HIS A 9 -18.33 -14.42 -10.32
C HIS A 9 -16.84 -14.80 -10.45
N LYS A 10 -15.95 -13.83 -10.25
CA LYS A 10 -14.50 -14.06 -10.26
C LYS A 10 -14.05 -14.59 -8.90
N PRO A 11 -13.16 -15.60 -8.85
CA PRO A 11 -12.53 -16.04 -7.61
C PRO A 11 -11.86 -14.85 -6.91
N LEU A 12 -12.11 -14.73 -5.61
CA LEU A 12 -11.48 -13.73 -4.76
C LEU A 12 -10.50 -14.43 -3.83
N VAL A 13 -9.24 -14.07 -3.96
CA VAL A 13 -8.16 -14.53 -3.08
C VAL A 13 -7.64 -13.30 -2.34
N ALA A 14 -7.75 -13.31 -1.02
CA ALA A 14 -7.16 -12.28 -0.19
C ALA A 14 -5.63 -12.46 -0.19
N LEU A 15 -4.85 -11.40 -0.37
CA LEU A 15 -3.39 -11.48 -0.26
C LEU A 15 -2.95 -11.65 1.20
N GLU A 16 -3.70 -11.10 2.14
CA GLU A 16 -3.43 -11.12 3.57
C GLU A 16 -4.71 -11.49 4.35
N THR A 17 -4.58 -11.82 5.64
CA THR A 17 -5.75 -12.01 6.50
C THR A 17 -6.15 -10.69 7.17
N ALA A 18 -7.40 -10.58 7.61
CA ALA A 18 -7.87 -9.40 8.32
C ALA A 18 -7.14 -9.23 9.65
N GLU A 19 -6.89 -10.33 10.36
CA GLU A 19 -6.19 -10.35 11.65
C GLU A 19 -4.75 -9.84 11.50
N ALA A 20 -4.05 -10.25 10.44
CA ALA A 20 -2.71 -9.76 10.14
C ALA A 20 -2.71 -8.23 9.95
N GLN A 21 -3.67 -7.69 9.20
CA GLN A 21 -3.77 -6.25 9.01
C GLN A 21 -4.12 -5.50 10.29
N VAL A 22 -5.08 -6.00 11.09
CA VAL A 22 -5.48 -5.37 12.36
C VAL A 22 -4.33 -5.34 13.35
N SER A 23 -3.56 -6.43 13.46
CA SER A 23 -2.41 -6.51 14.37
C SER A 23 -1.31 -5.48 14.11
N LEU A 24 -1.28 -4.87 12.92
CA LEU A 24 -0.35 -3.80 12.58
C LEU A 24 -0.86 -2.41 12.99
N LEU A 25 -2.15 -2.30 13.30
CA LEU A 25 -2.80 -1.07 13.74
C LEU A 25 -2.96 -1.01 15.27
N THR A 26 -2.57 -2.07 15.97
CA THR A 26 -2.66 -2.19 17.44
C THR A 26 -1.26 -2.29 18.04
N GLY A 27 -1.04 -1.64 19.18
CA GLY A 27 0.21 -1.79 19.92
C GLY A 27 0.38 -3.22 20.46
N LYS A 28 1.63 -3.65 20.70
CA LYS A 28 1.89 -4.96 21.35
C LYS A 28 1.75 -4.87 22.87
N THR A 29 1.76 -3.64 23.40
CA THR A 29 1.50 -3.30 24.80
C THR A 29 0.53 -2.12 24.84
N GLN A 30 -0.15 -1.92 25.97
CA GLN A 30 -1.04 -0.75 26.16
C GLN A 30 -0.31 0.57 25.90
N ALA A 31 0.93 0.70 26.39
CA ALA A 31 1.71 1.93 26.24
C ALA A 31 2.06 2.21 24.76
N GLU A 32 2.40 1.18 23.99
CA GLU A 32 2.61 1.32 22.55
C GLU A 32 1.31 1.66 21.82
N GLU A 33 0.19 1.06 22.23
CA GLU A 33 -1.12 1.35 21.63
C GLU A 33 -1.54 2.80 21.87
N ASP A 34 -1.38 3.29 23.10
CA ASP A 34 -1.65 4.68 23.47
C ASP A 34 -0.78 5.65 22.64
N GLU A 35 0.53 5.38 22.49
CA GLU A 35 1.44 6.20 21.67
C GLU A 35 1.01 6.25 20.19
N LEU A 36 0.58 5.12 19.64
CA LEU A 36 0.12 5.05 18.24
C LEU A 36 -1.19 5.81 18.03
N ILE A 37 -2.14 5.68 18.94
CA ILE A 37 -3.42 6.40 18.88
C ILE A 37 -3.18 7.91 19.03
N ASP A 38 -2.38 8.33 20.01
CA ASP A 38 -2.10 9.75 20.25
C ASP A 38 -1.37 10.38 19.05
N SER A 39 -0.37 9.69 18.50
CA SER A 39 0.35 10.14 17.30
C SER A 39 -0.59 10.28 16.09
N ALA A 40 -1.44 9.28 15.84
CA ALA A 40 -2.40 9.31 14.74
C ALA A 40 -3.42 10.46 14.90
N LEU A 41 -3.92 10.70 16.11
CA LEU A 41 -4.83 11.82 16.40
C LEU A 41 -4.12 13.17 16.26
N GLN A 42 -2.86 13.27 16.68
CA GLN A 42 -2.08 14.49 16.53
C GLN A 42 -1.88 14.83 15.04
N ASP A 43 -1.51 13.85 14.23
CA ASP A 43 -1.32 14.05 12.78
C ASP A 43 -2.63 14.45 12.09
N LEU A 44 -3.75 13.75 12.39
CA LEU A 44 -5.07 14.07 11.84
C LEU A 44 -5.57 15.48 12.22
N ASN A 45 -5.22 15.96 13.41
CA ASN A 45 -5.60 17.29 13.88
C ASN A 45 -4.62 18.39 13.47
N SER A 46 -3.45 18.03 12.92
CA SER A 46 -2.45 18.99 12.46
C SER A 46 -2.76 19.49 11.04
N SER A 47 -2.44 20.76 10.77
CA SER A 47 -2.55 21.31 9.41
C SER A 47 -1.60 20.60 8.44
N THR A 48 -0.42 20.18 8.90
CA THR A 48 0.56 19.42 8.13
C THR A 48 0.01 18.06 7.71
N GLY A 49 -0.49 17.25 8.65
CA GLY A 49 -1.03 15.93 8.36
C GLY A 49 -2.27 15.98 7.46
N GLN A 50 -3.15 16.97 7.64
CA GLN A 50 -4.27 17.18 6.72
C GLN A 50 -3.83 17.56 5.30
N ALA A 51 -2.80 18.40 5.18
CA ALA A 51 -2.22 18.76 3.90
C ALA A 51 -1.55 17.55 3.22
N GLU A 52 -0.85 16.70 3.97
CA GLU A 52 -0.22 15.47 3.48
C GLU A 52 -1.25 14.44 3.00
N LEU A 53 -2.34 14.22 3.75
CA LEU A 53 -3.44 13.35 3.34
C LEU A 53 -4.11 13.85 2.06
N THR A 54 -4.36 15.16 1.97
CA THR A 54 -4.94 15.79 0.77
C THR A 54 -4.00 15.64 -0.44
N LYS A 55 -2.70 15.85 -0.21
CA LYS A 55 -1.66 15.69 -1.24
C LYS A 55 -1.57 14.25 -1.74
N LEU A 56 -1.60 13.27 -0.84
CA LEU A 56 -1.61 11.84 -1.20
C LEU A 56 -2.84 11.49 -2.04
N ALA A 57 -4.03 11.92 -1.62
CA ALA A 57 -5.27 11.68 -2.34
C ALA A 57 -5.26 12.32 -3.74
N ALA A 58 -4.75 13.54 -3.87
CA ALA A 58 -4.63 14.24 -5.14
C ALA A 58 -3.63 13.56 -6.08
N MET A 59 -2.48 13.12 -5.58
CA MET A 59 -1.49 12.39 -6.38
C MET A 59 -2.05 11.08 -6.92
N TRP A 60 -2.77 10.33 -6.07
CA TRP A 60 -3.44 9.10 -6.49
C TRP A 60 -4.51 9.37 -7.55
N GLY A 61 -5.38 10.36 -7.30
CA GLY A 61 -6.45 10.73 -8.23
C GLY A 61 -5.94 11.19 -9.61
N ASN A 62 -4.80 11.87 -9.64
CA ASN A 62 -4.18 12.38 -10.86
C ASN A 62 -3.18 11.41 -11.50
N SER A 63 -3.02 10.19 -10.97
CA SER A 63 -2.03 9.22 -11.43
C SER A 63 -0.59 9.77 -11.42
N ASP A 64 -0.25 10.64 -10.46
CA ASP A 64 1.11 11.19 -10.28
C ASP A 64 2.02 10.15 -9.62
N LEU A 65 2.26 9.05 -10.34
CA LEU A 65 3.04 7.90 -9.87
C LEU A 65 4.49 8.29 -9.58
N ALA A 66 5.04 9.29 -10.29
CA ALA A 66 6.38 9.78 -10.04
C ALA A 66 6.53 10.33 -8.62
N LYS A 67 5.58 11.16 -8.15
CA LYS A 67 5.61 11.68 -6.78
C LYS A 67 5.18 10.67 -5.72
N LEU A 68 4.29 9.73 -6.07
CA LEU A 68 3.94 8.63 -5.17
C LEU A 68 5.15 7.72 -4.91
N ASN A 69 5.98 7.47 -5.94
CA ASN A 69 7.21 6.68 -5.79
C ASN A 69 8.21 7.27 -4.79
N SER A 70 8.17 8.58 -4.58
CA SER A 70 8.97 9.29 -3.58
C SER A 70 8.18 9.61 -2.29
N TYR A 71 7.12 8.85 -1.97
CA TYR A 71 6.23 9.11 -0.82
C TYR A 71 6.99 9.40 0.48
N ARG A 72 7.99 8.57 0.79
CA ARG A 72 8.79 8.68 2.02
C ARG A 72 9.58 9.98 2.13
N ASP A 73 9.91 10.61 0.99
CA ASP A 73 10.67 11.86 0.98
C ASP A 73 9.84 13.06 1.47
N TRP A 74 8.51 12.95 1.47
CA TRP A 74 7.63 14.08 1.78
C TRP A 74 6.52 13.77 2.79
N CYS A 75 6.29 12.52 3.18
CA CYS A 75 5.17 12.14 4.04
C CYS A 75 5.31 12.59 5.50
N GLN A 76 6.50 13.03 5.94
CA GLN A 76 6.84 13.29 7.36
C GLN A 76 6.36 12.17 8.31
N CYS A 77 6.37 10.93 7.82
CA CYS A 77 5.77 9.77 8.47
C CYS A 77 6.80 8.81 9.07
N GLU A 78 8.07 9.23 9.14
CA GLU A 78 9.22 8.46 9.65
C GLU A 78 10.15 9.35 10.51
N ARG A 79 9.56 10.22 11.35
CA ARG A 79 10.28 11.21 12.18
C ARG A 79 10.93 10.57 13.39
N THR A 80 10.33 9.49 13.90
CA THR A 80 10.82 8.74 15.06
C THR A 80 11.19 7.30 14.70
N PRO A 81 12.05 6.62 15.48
CA PRO A 81 12.32 5.21 15.28
C PRO A 81 11.05 4.33 15.33
N THR A 82 10.04 4.71 16.13
CA THR A 82 8.75 4.01 16.19
C THR A 82 8.00 4.15 14.88
N GLU A 83 7.91 5.37 14.33
CA GLU A 83 7.28 5.65 13.04
C GLU A 83 7.98 4.94 11.87
N THR A 84 9.33 4.94 11.83
CA THR A 84 10.08 4.19 10.82
C THR A 84 9.75 2.70 10.86
N ARG A 85 9.68 2.10 12.06
CA ARG A 85 9.28 0.68 12.21
C ARG A 85 7.83 0.47 11.79
N GLN A 86 6.93 1.39 12.14
CA GLN A 86 5.51 1.37 11.77
C GLN A 86 5.34 1.34 10.25
N ILE A 87 5.93 2.31 9.53
CA ILE A 87 5.80 2.43 8.07
C ILE A 87 6.43 1.22 7.37
N LYS A 88 7.59 0.75 7.82
CA LYS A 88 8.20 -0.47 7.30
C LYS A 88 7.27 -1.68 7.45
N ALA A 89 6.65 -1.85 8.62
CA ALA A 89 5.72 -2.95 8.88
C ALA A 89 4.42 -2.81 8.05
N MET A 90 3.90 -1.59 7.90
CA MET A 90 2.66 -1.30 7.15
C MET A 90 2.82 -1.39 5.62
N LEU A 91 4.04 -1.24 5.10
CA LEU A 91 4.31 -1.22 3.66
C LEU A 91 5.29 -2.32 3.25
N ASP A 92 6.57 -2.19 3.59
CA ASP A 92 7.62 -3.03 3.04
C ASP A 92 7.44 -4.51 3.39
N ASP A 93 7.19 -4.80 4.67
CA ASP A 93 7.07 -6.19 5.15
C ASP A 93 5.83 -6.87 4.56
N ARG A 94 4.74 -6.12 4.42
CA ARG A 94 3.53 -6.59 3.74
C ARG A 94 3.75 -6.78 2.25
N ASN A 95 4.45 -5.86 1.58
CA ASN A 95 4.73 -5.95 0.16
C ASN A 95 5.55 -7.18 -0.18
N LEU A 96 6.50 -7.58 0.68
CA LEU A 96 7.26 -8.81 0.50
C LEU A 96 6.33 -10.05 0.51
N LEU A 97 5.48 -10.18 1.53
CA LEU A 97 4.54 -11.30 1.65
C LEU A 97 3.49 -11.31 0.52
N MET A 98 3.02 -10.13 0.14
CA MET A 98 2.07 -9.99 -0.96
C MET A 98 2.72 -10.35 -2.30
N ALA A 99 3.96 -9.92 -2.56
CA ALA A 99 4.71 -10.28 -3.77
C ALA A 99 4.88 -11.80 -3.87
N GLU A 100 5.37 -12.44 -2.81
CA GLU A 100 5.53 -13.91 -2.76
C GLU A 100 4.23 -14.64 -3.09
N LYS A 101 3.10 -14.17 -2.54
CA LYS A 101 1.79 -14.77 -2.82
C LYS A 101 1.31 -14.52 -4.25
N ILE A 102 1.60 -13.36 -4.82
CA ILE A 102 1.30 -13.06 -6.23
C ILE A 102 2.10 -13.99 -7.14
N GLU A 103 3.39 -14.17 -6.87
CA GLU A 103 4.28 -15.07 -7.59
C GLU A 103 3.75 -16.50 -7.54
N HIS A 104 3.47 -17.01 -6.34
CA HIS A 104 2.94 -18.37 -6.15
C HIS A 104 1.63 -18.60 -6.92
N LEU A 105 0.70 -17.64 -6.87
CA LEU A 105 -0.55 -17.72 -7.64
C LEU A 105 -0.28 -17.73 -9.14
N HIS A 106 0.64 -16.88 -9.61
CA HIS A 106 0.97 -16.80 -11.03
C HIS A 106 1.69 -18.06 -11.55
N GLU A 107 2.66 -18.58 -10.80
CA GLU A 107 3.40 -19.81 -11.12
C GLU A 107 2.51 -21.05 -11.17
N SER A 108 1.37 -21.04 -10.46
CA SER A 108 0.34 -22.08 -10.58
C SER A 108 -0.41 -22.08 -11.93
N GLY A 109 0.00 -21.22 -12.87
CA GLY A 109 -0.58 -21.10 -14.21
C GLY A 109 -1.75 -20.11 -14.29
N GLN A 110 -1.99 -19.31 -13.25
CA GLN A 110 -3.10 -18.36 -13.21
C GLN A 110 -2.69 -16.97 -13.72
N SER A 111 -3.58 -16.34 -14.47
CA SER A 111 -3.53 -14.89 -14.69
C SER A 111 -4.20 -14.19 -13.52
N VAL A 112 -3.47 -13.34 -12.80
CA VAL A 112 -3.95 -12.67 -11.60
C VAL A 112 -4.25 -11.19 -11.87
N PHE A 113 -5.38 -10.72 -11.36
CA PHE A 113 -5.66 -9.28 -11.25
C PHE A 113 -5.57 -8.90 -9.78
N VAL A 114 -4.57 -8.08 -9.44
CA VAL A 114 -4.26 -7.71 -8.05
C VAL A 114 -4.75 -6.29 -7.79
N ALA A 115 -5.56 -6.13 -6.75
CA ALA A 115 -6.05 -4.84 -6.28
C ALA A 115 -5.45 -4.51 -4.92
N VAL A 116 -4.67 -3.44 -4.84
CA VAL A 116 -3.98 -2.97 -3.62
C VAL A 116 -4.11 -1.46 -3.46
N GLY A 117 -3.81 -0.96 -2.26
CA GLY A 117 -3.70 0.48 -2.01
C GLY A 117 -2.53 1.13 -2.76
N ALA A 118 -2.62 2.44 -3.00
CA ALA A 118 -1.67 3.22 -3.79
C ALA A 118 -0.20 3.04 -3.35
N LEU A 119 0.05 3.06 -2.04
CA LEU A 119 1.41 2.98 -1.50
C LEU A 119 2.04 1.60 -1.67
N HIS A 120 1.25 0.53 -1.85
CA HIS A 120 1.79 -0.79 -2.19
C HIS A 120 2.35 -0.85 -3.62
N MET A 121 2.03 0.14 -4.47
CA MET A 121 2.56 0.28 -5.82
C MET A 121 3.79 1.20 -5.89
N SER A 122 4.21 1.80 -4.77
CA SER A 122 5.11 2.96 -4.76
C SER A 122 6.50 2.63 -4.20
N GLY A 123 7.53 3.14 -4.87
CA GLY A 123 8.91 3.09 -4.37
C GLY A 123 9.63 1.75 -4.56
N PRO A 124 10.88 1.63 -4.05
CA PRO A 124 11.73 0.46 -4.31
C PRO A 124 11.25 -0.83 -3.64
N MET A 125 10.43 -0.71 -2.59
CA MET A 125 9.78 -1.84 -1.92
C MET A 125 8.32 -2.02 -2.34
N GLY A 126 7.85 -1.29 -3.35
CA GLY A 126 6.53 -1.48 -3.95
C GLY A 126 6.44 -2.77 -4.77
N LEU A 127 5.24 -3.32 -4.91
CA LEU A 127 4.99 -4.57 -5.64
C LEU A 127 5.56 -4.57 -7.07
N PRO A 128 5.45 -3.49 -7.89
CA PRO A 128 6.06 -3.48 -9.22
C PRO A 128 7.58 -3.66 -9.18
N ALA A 129 8.27 -3.01 -8.23
CA ALA A 129 9.72 -3.11 -8.09
C ALA A 129 10.14 -4.49 -7.59
N LEU A 130 9.40 -5.06 -6.63
CA LEU A 130 9.66 -6.40 -6.11
C LEU A 130 9.46 -7.47 -7.20
N LEU A 131 8.38 -7.40 -7.97
CA LEU A 131 8.13 -8.33 -9.09
C LEU A 131 9.17 -8.17 -10.20
N GLN A 132 9.59 -6.93 -10.52
CA GLN A 132 10.67 -6.72 -11.48
C GLN A 132 11.98 -7.35 -11.01
N LYS A 133 12.29 -7.26 -9.70
CA LYS A 133 13.47 -7.89 -9.09
C LYS A 133 13.39 -9.42 -9.09
N ALA A 134 12.19 -9.98 -9.00
CA ALA A 134 11.94 -11.42 -9.13
C ALA A 134 12.05 -11.93 -10.58
N GLY A 135 12.26 -11.05 -11.57
CA GLY A 135 12.51 -11.43 -12.96
C GLY A 135 11.30 -11.27 -13.88
N TYR A 136 10.19 -10.74 -13.40
CA TYR A 136 9.02 -10.44 -14.24
C TYR A 136 9.25 -9.19 -15.09
N SER A 137 8.67 -9.17 -16.28
CA SER A 137 8.56 -7.95 -17.08
C SER A 137 7.41 -7.10 -16.54
N VAL A 138 7.70 -5.87 -16.12
CA VAL A 138 6.69 -4.95 -15.57
C VAL A 138 6.44 -3.82 -16.55
N GLN A 139 5.16 -3.63 -16.91
CA GLN A 139 4.72 -2.58 -17.82
C GLN A 139 3.57 -1.80 -17.19
N THR A 140 3.70 -0.48 -17.19
CA THR A 140 2.58 0.41 -16.83
C THR A 140 1.55 0.40 -17.96
N VAL A 141 0.32 0.02 -17.64
CA VAL A 141 -0.81 0.07 -18.58
C VAL A 141 -1.72 1.22 -18.17
N LEU A 142 -1.78 2.26 -19.00
CA LEU A 142 -2.73 3.36 -18.83
C LEU A 142 -4.02 3.06 -19.61
N PRO A 143 -5.20 3.45 -19.10
CA PRO A 143 -6.42 3.42 -19.92
C PRO A 143 -6.19 4.20 -21.21
N ALA A 144 -6.79 3.76 -22.31
CA ALA A 144 -6.88 4.60 -23.50
C ALA A 144 -7.49 5.95 -23.10
N ALA A 145 -6.96 7.05 -23.64
CA ALA A 145 -7.57 8.36 -23.44
C ALA A 145 -9.05 8.27 -23.79
N ALA A 146 -9.93 8.71 -22.88
CA ALA A 146 -11.34 8.77 -23.19
C ALA A 146 -11.51 9.65 -24.44
N PRO A 147 -12.28 9.22 -25.46
CA PRO A 147 -12.56 10.09 -26.58
C PRO A 147 -13.23 11.36 -26.05
N LEU A 148 -12.72 12.52 -26.50
CA LEU A 148 -13.27 13.84 -26.22
C LEU A 148 -14.73 13.96 -26.68
#